data_AF-A0A133YNJ5-F1
#
_entry.id   AF-A0A133YNJ5-F1
#
_cell.length_a   1.000
_cell.length_b   1.000
_cell.length_c   1.000
_cell.angle_alpha   90.00
_cell.angle_beta   90.00
_cell.angle_gamma   90.00
#
_symmetry.space_group_name_H-M   'P 1'
#
loop_
_entity.id
_entity.type
_entity.pdbx_description
1 polymer ?
#
loop_
_entity_poly.entity_id
_entity_poly.type
_entity_poly.pdbx_seq_one_letter_code
_entity_poly.pdbx_strand_id
1 'polypeptide(L)' 'MKKNADKGKSEGENNMPKQRKTSSKNGEIETYLSSRYEFRYNTVLERTEYRNKDDAHFSKVGRYE' A
#
# COMPACT_ATOMS: atom_id res chain seq x y z
N MET A 1 31.54 4.47 32.08
CA MET A 1 30.67 3.59 31.28
C MET A 1 29.46 4.40 30.78
N LYS A 2 29.07 4.22 29.51
CA LYS A 2 28.13 5.06 28.74
C LYS A 2 26.69 5.00 29.28
N LYS A 3 26.03 6.16 29.35
CA LYS A 3 24.56 6.30 29.47
C LYS A 3 23.95 6.05 28.08
N ASN A 4 23.06 5.07 27.95
CA ASN A 4 22.33 4.84 26.70
C ASN A 4 21.03 5.65 26.73
N ALA A 5 20.83 6.39 25.65
CA ALA A 5 19.81 7.40 25.49
C ALA A 5 18.41 6.79 25.33
N ASP A 6 17.46 7.41 26.04
CA ASP A 6 16.06 7.48 25.66
C ASP A 6 15.96 8.13 24.26
N LYS A 7 15.21 7.47 23.35
CA LYS A 7 14.37 8.07 22.29
C LYS A 7 13.98 7.00 21.27
N GLY A 8 12.76 6.50 21.42
CA GLY A 8 12.10 5.65 20.42
C GLY A 8 10.62 5.97 20.33
N LYS A 9 10.24 7.24 20.41
CA LYS A 9 8.90 7.67 19.96
C LYS A 9 8.96 7.72 18.44
N SER A 10 8.61 6.61 17.79
CA SER A 10 8.23 6.64 16.37
C SER A 10 6.86 7.30 16.28
N GLU A 11 6.86 8.61 16.40
CA GLU A 11 5.70 9.43 16.08
C GLU A 11 5.51 9.30 14.56
N GLY A 12 4.40 8.70 14.15
CA GLY A 12 4.01 8.58 12.75
C GLY A 12 3.75 9.97 12.20
N GLU A 13 4.81 10.63 11.73
CA GLU A 13 4.77 11.88 10.97
C GLU A 13 4.18 11.62 9.58
N ASN A 14 2.87 11.37 9.56
CA ASN A 14 2.04 11.55 8.37
C ASN A 14 1.26 12.86 8.54
N ASN A 15 2.00 13.97 8.70
CA ASN A 15 1.48 15.34 8.67
C ASN A 15 2.35 16.21 7.75
N MET A 16 2.61 15.75 6.52
CA MET A 16 3.03 16.66 5.47
C MET A 16 1.76 17.21 4.82
N PRO A 17 1.56 18.54 4.73
CA PRO A 17 0.43 19.11 4.01
C PRO A 17 0.60 18.68 2.56
N LYS A 18 -0.14 17.65 2.16
CA LYS A 18 -0.17 17.18 0.78
C LYS A 18 -0.61 18.38 -0.04
N GLN A 19 0.35 19.01 -0.75
CA GLN A 19 0.06 19.92 -1.85
C GLN A 19 -1.12 19.31 -2.59
N ARG A 20 -2.18 20.10 -2.81
CA ARG A 20 -3.35 19.72 -3.60
C ARG A 20 -2.84 19.15 -4.93
N LYS A 21 -2.60 17.84 -4.96
CA LYS A 21 -2.24 17.12 -6.16
C LYS A 21 -3.52 17.19 -6.97
N THR A 22 -3.55 18.04 -7.98
CA THR A 22 -4.49 17.88 -9.09
C THR A 22 -4.48 16.39 -9.41
N SER A 23 -5.63 15.72 -9.27
CA SER A 23 -5.68 14.27 -9.39
C SER A 23 -5.12 13.91 -10.75
N SER A 24 -3.99 13.21 -10.76
CA SER A 24 -3.54 12.60 -12.01
C SER A 24 -4.50 11.45 -12.29
N LYS A 25 -4.74 11.16 -13.57
CA LYS A 25 -5.53 9.97 -13.96
C LYS A 25 -5.02 8.72 -13.23
N ASN A 26 -3.71 8.59 -13.04
CA ASN A 26 -3.10 7.50 -12.28
C ASN A 26 -3.44 7.56 -10.78
N GLY A 27 -3.44 8.74 -10.17
CA GLY A 27 -3.83 8.90 -8.76
C GLY A 27 -5.30 8.55 -8.51
N GLU A 28 -6.19 8.83 -9.47
CA GLU A 28 -7.59 8.40 -9.40
C GLU A 28 -7.73 6.88 -9.50
N ILE A 29 -6.96 6.26 -10.40
CA ILE A 29 -6.88 4.79 -10.52
C ILE A 29 -6.36 4.16 -9.22
N GLU A 30 -5.26 4.67 -8.67
CA GLU A 30 -4.70 4.19 -7.38
C GLU A 30 -5.71 4.31 -6.24
N THR A 31 -6.41 5.45 -6.15
CA THR A 31 -7.45 5.67 -5.13
C THR A 31 -8.59 4.68 -5.28
N TYR A 32 -9.12 4.52 -6.51
CA TYR A 32 -10.18 3.57 -6.80
C TYR A 32 -9.77 2.13 -6.44
N LEU A 33 -8.59 1.69 -6.88
CA LEU A 33 -8.10 0.33 -6.63
C LEU A 33 -7.86 0.08 -5.14
N SER A 34 -7.21 1.02 -4.43
CA SER A 34 -6.95 0.89 -2.98
C SER A 34 -8.24 0.83 -2.14
N SER A 35 -9.32 1.44 -2.62
CA SER A 35 -10.60 1.45 -1.90
C SER A 35 -11.29 0.08 -1.95
N ARG A 36 -11.17 -0.65 -3.07
CA ARG A 36 -11.94 -1.88 -3.36
C ARG A 36 -11.14 -3.17 -3.33
N TYR A 37 -9.83 -3.08 -3.54
CA TYR A 37 -8.96 -4.24 -3.70
C TYR A 37 -7.81 -4.23 -2.69
N GLU A 38 -7.32 -5.42 -2.39
CA GLU A 38 -6.12 -5.66 -1.62
C GLU A 38 -5.10 -6.35 -2.52
N PHE A 39 -3.86 -5.86 -2.52
CA PHE A 39 -2.75 -6.39 -3.30
C PHE A 39 -1.69 -6.95 -2.37
N ARG A 40 -1.10 -8.08 -2.75
CA ARG A 40 0.03 -8.67 -2.02
C ARG A 40 1.02 -9.34 -2.96
N TYR A 41 2.24 -9.52 -2.47
CA TYR A 41 3.20 -10.41 -3.10
C TYR A 41 3.18 -11.76 -2.38
N ASN A 42 2.89 -12.83 -3.12
CA ASN A 42 2.95 -14.18 -2.62
C ASN A 42 4.37 -14.71 -2.82
N THR A 43 5.11 -14.94 -1.75
CA THR A 43 6.50 -15.41 -1.79
C THR A 43 6.64 -16.90 -2.13
N VAL A 44 5.59 -17.70 -1.91
CA VAL A 44 5.60 -19.14 -2.22
C VAL A 44 5.40 -19.37 -3.72
N LEU A 45 4.52 -18.58 -4.34
CA LEU A 45 4.25 -18.63 -5.78
C LEU A 45 5.02 -17.57 -6.59
N GLU A 46 5.84 -16.76 -5.90
CA GLU A 46 6.66 -15.66 -6.43
C GLU A 46 5.88 -14.71 -7.37
N ARG A 47 4.63 -14.39 -7.01
CA ARG A 47 3.73 -13.60 -7.88
C ARG A 47 2.93 -12.55 -7.12
N THR A 48 2.58 -11.47 -7.80
CA THR A 48 1.64 -10.47 -7.30
C THR A 48 0.22 -10.99 -7.46
N GLU A 49 -0.55 -10.88 -6.39
CA GLU A 49 -1.95 -11.27 -6.34
C GLU A 49 -2.81 -10.10 -5.85
N TYR A 50 -4.08 -10.13 -6.21
CA TYR A 50 -5.08 -9.18 -5.76
C TYR A 50 -6.38 -9.88 -5.38
N ARG A 51 -7.18 -9.25 -4.54
CA ARG A 51 -8.56 -9.67 -4.26
C ARG A 51 -9.46 -8.48 -4.05
N ASN A 52 -10.76 -8.64 -4.25
CA ASN A 52 -11.72 -7.69 -3.72
C ASN A 52 -11.71 -7.79 -2.18
N LYS A 53 -11.89 -6.66 -1.47
CA LYS A 53 -11.94 -6.66 0.00
C LYS A 53 -13.09 -7.50 0.57
N ASP A 54 -14.15 -7.69 -0.20
CA ASP A 54 -15.29 -8.53 0.16
C ASP A 54 -15.07 -10.03 -0.20
N ASP A 55 -13.94 -10.36 -0.85
CA ASP A 55 -13.62 -11.73 -1.28
C ASP A 55 -12.55 -12.38 -0.39
N ALA A 56 -12.60 -13.71 -0.28
CA ALA A 56 -11.65 -14.49 0.50
C ALA A 56 -10.40 -14.90 -0.32
N HIS A 57 -10.53 -15.01 -1.64
CA HIS A 57 -9.53 -15.61 -2.51
C HIS A 57 -8.73 -14.56 -3.28
N PHE A 58 -7.44 -14.83 -3.40
CA PHE A 58 -6.52 -14.02 -4.16
C PHE A 58 -6.36 -14.57 -5.59
N SER A 59 -6.51 -13.67 -6.56
CA SER A 59 -6.28 -13.92 -7.98
C SER A 59 -4.92 -13.38 -8.40
N LYS A 60 -4.26 -14.03 -9.35
CA LYS A 60 -2.99 -13.55 -9.91
C LYS A 60 -3.21 -12.24 -10.65
N VAL A 61 -2.33 -11.25 -10.45
CA VAL A 61 -2.27 -10.08 -11.30
C VAL A 61 -1.76 -10.50 -12.68
N GLY A 62 -2.64 -10.44 -13.68
CA GLY A 62 -2.32 -10.76 -15.07
C GLY A 62 -1.76 -9.57 -15.85
N ARG A 63 -1.20 -9.84 -17.02
CA ARG A 63 -1.03 -8.85 -18.09
C ARG A 63 -2.05 -9.15 -19.17
N TYR A 64 -2.49 -8.11 -19.89
CA TYR A 64 -3.35 -8.25 -21.05
C TYR A 64 -2.67 -9.18 -22.07
N GLU A 65 -3.41 -10.14 -22.62
CA GLU A 65 -2.98 -11.00 -23.73
C GLU A 65 -3.02 -10.25 -25.07
#